data_AF-A0A8S3FWK1-F1
#
_entry.id   AF-A0A8S3FWK1-F1
#
_cell.length_a   1.000
_cell.length_b   1.000
_cell.length_c   1.000
_cell.angle_alpha   90.00
_cell.angle_beta   90.00
_cell.angle_gamma   90.00
#
_symmetry.space_group_name_H-M   'P 1'
#
loop_
_entity.id
_entity.type
_entity.pdbx_description
1 polymer ?
#
loop_
_entity_poly.entity_id
_entity_poly.type
_entity_poly.pdbx_seq_one_letter_code
_entity_poly.pdbx_strand_id
1 'polypeptide(L)'
;MQLVKFIIACLLSDLFTSVGAVIDRENLATQEFPLSLDWRSKGVIAPIYDQGTSPDVVAIVMVETIESLHAIKTGNLIRGSVARVIDCCQQYTIDYECIARLGGICRDSDYPTTRGTCEPNACTPFATFDKLVVFRGLDDEQLLPFIQNATLLVSIDATSFNFLEY
;
A
#
# COMPACT_ATOMS: atom_id res chain seq x y z
N MET A 1 3.36 -9.52 22.28
CA MET A 1 2.57 -8.87 21.22
C MET A 1 3.46 -8.77 19.99
N GLN A 2 3.25 -9.64 19.01
CA GLN A 2 4.15 -9.83 17.87
C GLN A 2 3.80 -8.77 16.81
N LEU A 3 4.69 -7.83 16.55
CA LEU A 3 4.50 -6.78 15.54
C LEU A 3 4.52 -7.41 14.14
N VAL A 4 3.47 -7.17 13.34
CA VAL A 4 3.37 -7.71 11.99
C VAL A 4 4.18 -6.82 11.04
N LYS A 5 5.26 -7.38 10.48
CA LYS A 5 6.05 -6.76 9.42
C LYS A 5 5.34 -6.86 8.08
N PHE A 6 5.17 -5.73 7.38
CA PHE A 6 4.64 -5.65 6.03
C PHE A 6 5.77 -5.39 5.05
N ILE A 7 5.73 -6.13 3.95
CA ILE A 7 6.44 -5.81 2.73
C ILE A 7 5.34 -5.55 1.70
N ILE A 8 5.30 -4.32 1.20
CA ILE A 8 4.52 -3.84 0.06
C ILE A 8 5.20 -4.57 -1.05
N ALA A 9 4.47 -5.43 -1.74
CA ALA A 9 5.05 -6.19 -2.81
C ALA A 9 5.76 -5.22 -3.77
N CYS A 10 7.06 -5.34 -4.08
CA CYS A 10 8.28 -5.70 -3.33
C CYS A 10 8.52 -6.92 -2.45
N LEU A 11 7.88 -8.04 -2.71
CA LEU A 11 8.37 -9.37 -2.33
C LEU A 11 8.93 -9.54 -0.88
N LEU A 12 8.07 -10.10 -0.02
CA LEU A 12 8.41 -10.63 1.29
C LEU A 12 9.61 -11.59 1.23
N SER A 13 10.60 -11.40 2.10
CA SER A 13 11.68 -12.37 2.35
C SER A 13 11.26 -13.61 3.14
N ASP A 14 10.00 -13.77 3.54
CA ASP A 14 9.58 -14.91 4.40
C ASP A 14 8.41 -15.74 3.84
N LEU A 15 8.07 -15.61 2.55
CA LEU A 15 7.08 -16.48 1.87
C LEU A 15 7.64 -17.33 0.72
N PHE A 16 8.94 -17.22 0.40
CA PHE A 16 9.61 -18.02 -0.62
C PHE A 16 10.94 -18.58 -0.11
N THR A 17 10.90 -19.65 0.68
CA THR A 17 12.08 -20.53 0.89
C THR A 17 12.16 -21.67 -0.13
N SER A 18 11.32 -21.66 -1.15
CA SER A 18 11.57 -22.44 -2.36
C SER A 18 11.18 -21.61 -3.58
N VAL A 19 12.11 -21.51 -4.53
CA VAL A 19 12.00 -20.84 -5.82
C VAL A 19 12.31 -19.33 -5.76
N GLY A 20 13.60 -19.01 -5.92
CA GLY A 20 13.97 -17.77 -6.57
C GLY A 20 13.41 -17.82 -8.00
N ALA A 21 12.33 -17.10 -8.25
CA ALA A 21 11.81 -16.91 -9.59
C ALA A 21 12.33 -15.57 -10.12
N VAL A 22 13.35 -15.65 -10.97
CA VAL A 22 13.28 -14.85 -12.20
C VAL A 22 11.90 -15.14 -12.79
N ILE A 23 11.06 -14.12 -12.97
CA ILE A 23 9.79 -14.31 -13.70
C ILE A 23 10.18 -14.45 -15.18
N ASP A 24 10.68 -15.63 -15.54
CA ASP A 24 10.85 -16.02 -16.94
C ASP A 24 9.45 -16.17 -17.54
N ARG A 25 9.24 -15.58 -18.73
CA ARG A 25 7.95 -15.59 -19.46
C ARG A 25 7.33 -17.00 -19.57
N GLU A 26 8.17 -18.02 -19.54
CA GLU A 26 7.79 -19.43 -19.59
C GLU A 26 6.99 -19.90 -18.36
N ASN A 27 7.25 -19.34 -17.17
CA ASN A 27 6.49 -19.65 -15.95
C ASN A 27 5.15 -18.92 -15.89
N LEU A 28 5.02 -17.73 -16.50
CA LEU A 28 3.72 -17.03 -16.62
C LEU A 28 2.74 -17.82 -17.49
N ALA A 29 3.23 -18.47 -18.53
CA ALA A 29 2.41 -19.22 -19.49
C ALA A 29 1.72 -20.47 -18.91
N THR A 30 2.11 -20.92 -17.71
CA THR A 30 1.55 -22.11 -17.04
C THR A 30 0.71 -21.79 -15.81
N GLN A 31 0.62 -20.51 -15.42
CA GLN A 31 -0.11 -20.10 -14.23
C GLN A 31 -1.56 -19.75 -14.58
N GLU A 32 -2.51 -20.50 -14.04
CA GLU A 32 -3.93 -20.16 -14.18
C GLU A 32 -4.30 -19.02 -13.24
N PHE A 33 -4.91 -17.99 -13.82
CA PHE A 33 -5.34 -16.79 -13.12
C PHE A 33 -6.87 -16.68 -13.15
N PRO A 34 -7.52 -16.20 -12.08
CA PRO A 34 -8.96 -16.04 -12.08
C PRO A 34 -9.38 -15.02 -13.15
N LEU A 35 -10.50 -15.28 -13.82
CA LEU A 35 -11.07 -14.36 -14.84
C LEU A 35 -11.43 -12.99 -14.26
N SER A 36 -11.67 -12.90 -12.95
CA SER A 36 -11.93 -11.65 -12.25
C SER A 36 -11.44 -11.72 -10.81
N LEU A 37 -10.96 -10.58 -10.30
CA LEU A 37 -10.54 -10.40 -8.92
C LEU A 37 -11.01 -9.03 -8.44
N ASP A 38 -11.75 -9.02 -7.33
CA ASP A 38 -12.13 -7.78 -6.64
C ASP A 38 -11.75 -7.86 -5.16
N TRP A 39 -10.70 -7.13 -4.78
CA TRP A 39 -10.24 -7.06 -3.40
C TRP A 39 -11.29 -6.45 -2.45
N ARG A 40 -12.23 -5.63 -2.93
CA ARG A 40 -13.30 -5.06 -2.12
C ARG A 40 -14.24 -6.14 -1.61
N SER A 41 -14.53 -7.15 -2.46
CA SER A 41 -15.36 -8.29 -2.08
C SER A 41 -14.76 -9.16 -0.96
N LYS A 42 -13.45 -9.03 -0.73
CA LYS A 42 -12.71 -9.72 0.33
C LYS A 42 -12.65 -8.94 1.64
N GLY A 43 -13.22 -7.73 1.71
CA GLY A 43 -13.23 -6.90 2.91
C GLY A 43 -11.87 -6.32 3.29
N VAL A 44 -10.93 -6.26 2.33
CA VAL A 44 -9.56 -5.76 2.56
C VAL A 44 -9.31 -4.35 2.03
N ILE A 45 -10.35 -3.68 1.52
CA ILE A 45 -10.28 -2.31 1.01
C ILE A 45 -11.11 -1.43 1.92
N ALA A 46 -10.50 -0.36 2.44
CA ALA A 46 -11.18 0.62 3.26
C ALA A 46 -12.20 1.46 2.46
N PRO A 47 -13.14 2.14 3.14
CA PRO A 47 -14.02 3.11 2.48
C PRO A 47 -13.20 4.17 1.73
N ILE A 48 -13.78 4.68 0.65
CA ILE A 48 -13.18 5.72 -0.19
C ILE A 48 -12.77 6.92 0.68
N TYR A 49 -11.51 7.34 0.55
CA TYR A 49 -11.00 8.56 1.17
C TYR A 49 -11.32 9.77 0.28
N ASP A 50 -12.05 10.77 0.81
CA ASP A 50 -12.24 12.05 0.13
C ASP A 50 -11.11 13.02 0.50
N GLN A 51 -10.21 13.25 -0.45
CA GLN A 51 -9.06 14.15 -0.28
C GLN A 51 -9.42 15.64 -0.38
N GLY A 52 -10.62 15.97 -0.85
CA GLY A 52 -11.02 17.33 -1.18
C GLY A 52 -10.01 18.02 -2.11
N THR A 53 -9.65 19.25 -1.79
CA THR A 53 -8.66 20.05 -2.55
C THR A 53 -7.22 19.86 -2.05
N SER A 54 -6.98 18.92 -1.13
CA SER A 54 -5.66 18.76 -0.52
C SER A 54 -4.67 18.09 -1.50
N PRO A 55 -3.43 18.58 -1.63
CA PRO A 55 -2.41 17.96 -2.48
C PRO A 55 -1.81 16.67 -1.89
N ASP A 56 -2.35 16.14 -0.78
CA ASP A 56 -1.78 15.05 0.02
C ASP A 56 -2.04 13.65 -0.56
N VAL A 57 -2.37 13.54 -1.85
CA VAL A 57 -2.73 12.27 -2.51
C VAL A 57 -1.68 11.19 -2.26
N VAL A 58 -0.39 11.57 -2.23
CA VAL A 58 0.73 10.66 -1.97
C VAL A 58 0.63 10.00 -0.60
N ALA A 59 0.36 10.77 0.45
CA ALA A 59 0.22 10.23 1.81
C ALA A 59 -1.01 9.31 1.92
N ILE A 60 -2.12 9.69 1.28
CA ILE A 60 -3.35 8.90 1.26
C ILE A 60 -3.10 7.54 0.61
N VAL A 61 -2.58 7.50 -0.62
CA VAL A 61 -2.37 6.23 -1.34
C VAL A 61 -1.32 5.36 -0.65
N MET A 62 -0.32 5.95 0.02
CA MET A 62 0.64 5.20 0.83
C MET A 62 -0.05 4.51 2.00
N VAL A 63 -0.91 5.22 2.74
CA VAL A 63 -1.66 4.62 3.85
C VAL A 63 -2.61 3.54 3.35
N GLU A 64 -3.42 3.80 2.32
CA GLU A 64 -4.39 2.82 1.79
C GLU A 64 -3.72 1.53 1.28
N THR A 65 -2.53 1.66 0.69
CA THR A 65 -1.74 0.49 0.29
C THR A 65 -1.34 -0.35 1.51
N ILE A 66 -0.90 0.29 2.60
CA ILE A 66 -0.55 -0.43 3.83
C ILE A 66 -1.77 -1.05 4.49
N GLU A 67 -2.90 -0.34 4.55
CA GLU A 67 -4.16 -0.84 5.13
C GLU A 67 -4.62 -2.12 4.42
N SER A 68 -4.61 -2.10 3.09
CA SER A 68 -5.07 -3.24 2.30
C SER A 68 -4.12 -4.43 2.39
N LEU A 69 -2.81 -4.23 2.36
CA LEU A 69 -1.84 -5.29 2.61
C LEU A 69 -1.93 -5.86 4.03
N HIS A 70 -2.21 -4.99 5.02
CA HIS A 70 -2.50 -5.40 6.38
C HIS A 70 -3.70 -6.32 6.45
N ALA A 71 -4.81 -5.92 5.82
CA ALA A 71 -6.03 -6.70 5.79
C ALA A 71 -5.88 -8.01 5.02
N ILE A 72 -5.16 -8.03 3.88
CA ILE A 72 -4.86 -9.26 3.13
C ILE A 72 -4.10 -10.27 3.99
N LYS A 73 -3.07 -9.82 4.71
CA LYS A 73 -2.21 -10.71 5.50
C LYS A 73 -2.87 -11.20 6.79
N THR A 74 -3.62 -10.33 7.45
CA THR A 74 -4.09 -10.57 8.83
C THR A 74 -5.57 -10.88 8.93
N GLY A 75 -6.34 -10.61 7.88
CA GLY A 75 -7.80 -10.62 7.91
C GLY A 75 -8.43 -9.44 8.64
N ASN A 76 -7.64 -8.50 9.17
CA ASN A 76 -8.13 -7.34 9.93
C ASN A 76 -7.90 -6.07 9.13
N LEU A 77 -8.97 -5.36 8.79
CA LEU A 77 -8.88 -4.03 8.19
C LEU A 77 -8.80 -2.97 9.28
N ILE A 78 -7.71 -2.19 9.29
CA ILE A 78 -7.45 -1.13 10.26
C ILE A 78 -7.16 0.15 9.50
N ARG A 79 -7.81 1.26 9.88
CA ARG A 79 -7.55 2.58 9.29
C ARG A 79 -6.24 3.17 9.81
N GLY A 80 -5.39 3.61 8.90
CA GLY A 80 -4.10 4.23 9.19
C GLY A 80 -4.18 5.76 9.25
N SER A 81 -3.31 6.36 10.05
CA SER A 81 -3.24 7.81 10.18
C SER A 81 -2.54 8.45 8.99
N VAL A 82 -3.33 9.01 8.07
CA VAL A 82 -2.83 9.86 6.98
C VAL A 82 -2.18 11.12 7.55
N ALA A 83 -2.74 11.69 8.62
CA ALA A 83 -2.21 12.89 9.27
C ALA A 83 -0.77 12.70 9.76
N ARG A 84 -0.44 11.56 10.39
CA ARG A 84 0.94 11.26 10.81
C ARG A 84 1.91 11.20 9.64
N VAL A 85 1.49 10.63 8.51
CA VAL A 85 2.32 10.54 7.32
C VAL A 85 2.53 11.95 6.72
N ILE A 86 1.49 12.78 6.64
CA ILE A 86 1.58 14.16 6.17
C ILE A 86 2.53 15.00 7.03
N ASP A 87 2.41 14.89 8.36
CA ASP A 87 3.17 15.74 9.27
C ASP A 87 4.65 15.32 9.34
N CYS A 88 4.93 14.02 9.27
CA CYS A 88 6.26 13.47 9.54
C CYS A 88 7.07 13.02 8.31
N CYS A 89 6.44 12.87 7.14
CA CYS A 89 7.11 12.43 5.92
C CYS A 89 7.15 13.52 4.84
N GLN A 90 7.96 13.29 3.80
CA GLN A 90 7.96 14.17 2.63
C GLN A 90 6.62 14.05 1.89
N GLN A 91 5.92 15.16 1.72
CA GLN A 91 4.52 15.16 1.27
C GLN A 91 4.33 14.87 -0.24
N TYR A 92 5.40 14.89 -1.04
CA TYR A 92 5.31 14.84 -2.50
C TYR A 92 6.00 13.63 -3.14
N THR A 93 6.54 12.72 -2.34
CA THR A 93 7.27 11.54 -2.81
C THR A 93 6.73 10.29 -2.14
N ILE A 94 6.61 9.21 -2.90
CA ILE A 94 6.27 7.89 -2.34
C ILE A 94 7.47 7.43 -1.51
N ASP A 95 7.40 7.58 -0.19
CA ASP A 95 8.49 7.28 0.75
C ASP A 95 8.01 6.36 1.89
N TYR A 96 7.82 5.09 1.56
CA TYR A 96 7.51 4.08 2.58
C TYR A 96 8.66 3.84 3.57
N GLU A 97 9.89 4.23 3.22
CA GLU A 97 11.02 4.18 4.15
C GLU A 97 10.85 5.20 5.26
N CYS A 98 10.22 6.36 5.01
CA CYS A 98 9.83 7.27 6.07
C CYS A 98 8.89 6.60 7.08
N ILE A 99 7.84 5.93 6.61
CA ILE A 99 6.91 5.20 7.49
C ILE A 99 7.66 4.11 8.28
N ALA A 100 8.61 3.42 7.64
CA ALA A 100 9.49 2.46 8.31
C ALA A 100 10.35 3.12 9.40
N ARG A 101 10.95 4.30 9.13
CA ARG A 101 11.73 5.08 10.12
C ARG A 101 10.87 5.55 11.30
N LEU A 102 9.57 5.80 11.09
CA LEU A 102 8.59 6.09 12.13
C LEU A 102 8.16 4.84 12.94
N GLY A 103 8.77 3.68 12.67
CA GLY A 103 8.44 2.41 13.31
C GLY A 103 7.18 1.74 12.77
N GLY A 104 6.58 2.27 11.70
CA GLY A 104 5.36 1.77 11.07
C GLY A 104 4.22 2.78 11.03
N ILE A 105 3.05 2.33 10.58
CA ILE A 105 1.81 3.11 10.49
C ILE A 105 0.99 3.00 11.78
N CYS A 106 0.48 4.14 12.25
CA CYS A 106 -0.42 4.20 13.40
C CYS A 106 -1.87 4.13 12.97
N ARG A 107 -2.77 3.74 13.89
CA ARG A 107 -4.19 3.86 13.63
C ARG A 107 -4.57 5.31 13.50
N ASP A 108 -5.56 5.59 12.66
CA ASP A 108 -6.07 6.94 12.46
C ASP A 108 -6.55 7.58 13.78
N SER A 109 -7.21 6.79 14.63
CA SER A 109 -7.67 7.20 15.96
C SER A 109 -6.57 7.56 16.97
N ASP A 110 -5.34 7.10 16.72
CA ASP A 110 -4.25 7.16 17.70
C ASP A 110 -3.33 8.37 17.45
N TYR A 111 -3.56 9.16 16.39
CA TYR A 111 -2.78 10.35 16.06
C TYR A 111 -3.65 11.62 16.08
N PRO A 112 -3.15 12.78 16.56
CA PRO A 112 -3.94 14.00 16.58
C PRO A 112 -4.55 14.37 15.23
N THR A 113 -5.82 14.76 15.23
CA THR A 113 -6.51 15.23 14.02
C THR A 113 -6.02 16.61 13.55
N THR A 114 -5.35 17.35 14.44
CA THR A 114 -4.79 18.66 14.13
C THR A 114 -3.45 18.49 13.42
N ARG A 115 -3.44 18.80 12.12
CA ARG A 115 -2.24 18.79 11.29
C ARG A 115 -1.27 19.91 11.65
N GLY A 116 0.00 19.75 11.26
CA GLY A 116 0.99 20.81 11.21
C GLY A 116 2.17 20.66 12.16
N THR A 117 2.23 19.59 12.95
CA THR A 117 3.41 19.28 13.77
C THR A 117 3.64 17.78 13.78
N CYS A 118 4.84 17.34 13.39
CA CYS A 118 5.19 15.92 13.44
C CYS A 118 5.31 15.45 14.89
N GLU A 119 4.45 14.52 15.28
CA GLU A 119 4.51 13.82 16.56
C GLU A 119 4.87 12.33 16.35
N PRO A 120 6.16 12.01 16.07
CA PRO A 120 6.54 10.68 15.63
C PRO A 120 6.28 9.59 16.69
N ASN A 121 6.16 9.97 17.96
CA ASN A 121 5.94 9.05 19.09
C ASN A 121 4.52 9.10 19.66
N ALA A 122 3.57 9.76 18.99
CA ALA A 122 2.19 9.91 19.50
C ALA A 122 1.42 8.58 19.66
N CYS A 123 1.89 7.51 19.02
CA CYS A 123 1.14 6.28 18.87
C CYS A 123 2.05 5.05 18.75
N THR A 124 1.46 3.87 18.99
CA THR A 124 2.10 2.58 18.72
C THR A 124 1.64 2.07 17.35
N PRO A 125 2.56 1.87 16.38
CA PRO A 125 2.19 1.38 15.06
C PRO A 125 1.54 -0.02 15.09
N PHE A 126 0.50 -0.22 14.27
CA PHE A 126 -0.15 -1.53 14.12
C PHE A 126 0.48 -2.38 13.00
N ALA A 127 1.22 -1.73 12.11
CA ALA A 127 1.83 -2.35 10.94
C ALA A 127 3.19 -1.68 10.66
N THR A 128 4.24 -2.47 10.43
CA THR A 128 5.56 -1.95 10.08
C THR A 128 5.89 -2.21 8.63
N PHE A 129 6.91 -1.54 8.10
CA PHE A 129 7.25 -1.62 6.70
C PHE A 129 8.74 -1.89 6.47
N ASP A 130 9.10 -2.86 5.62
CA ASP A 130 10.52 -3.21 5.42
C ASP A 130 11.10 -2.74 4.07
N LYS A 131 10.38 -2.84 2.94
CA LYS A 131 10.96 -2.55 1.61
C LYS A 131 9.95 -2.23 0.51
N LEU A 132 10.23 -1.20 -0.30
CA LEU A 132 9.49 -0.83 -1.53
C LEU A 132 10.18 -1.39 -2.80
N VAL A 133 9.40 -1.79 -3.81
CA VAL A 133 9.84 -2.15 -5.19
C VAL A 133 8.97 -1.36 -6.09
N VAL A 134 9.64 -0.88 -7.10
CA VAL A 134 9.03 -0.20 -8.21
C VAL A 134 9.18 -1.12 -9.40
N PHE A 135 8.06 -1.57 -9.95
CA PHE A 135 8.03 -2.25 -11.22
C PHE A 135 8.28 -1.22 -12.34
N ARG A 136 9.04 -1.60 -13.37
CA ARG A 136 9.29 -0.77 -14.55
C ARG A 136 9.11 -1.60 -15.80
N GLY A 137 8.29 -1.10 -16.74
CA GLY A 137 8.11 -1.72 -18.05
C GLY A 137 7.45 -3.10 -18.02
N LEU A 138 6.61 -3.37 -17.01
CA LEU A 138 5.77 -4.57 -17.02
C LEU A 138 4.51 -4.31 -17.85
N ASP A 139 4.11 -5.31 -18.64
CA ASP A 139 2.80 -5.37 -19.26
C ASP A 139 1.75 -5.98 -18.30
N ASP A 140 0.48 -5.96 -18.73
CA ASP A 140 -0.64 -6.40 -17.90
C ASP A 140 -0.53 -7.89 -17.50
N GLU A 141 -0.04 -8.75 -18.39
CA GLU A 141 0.14 -10.19 -18.11
C GLU A 141 1.23 -10.41 -17.04
N GLN A 142 2.30 -9.62 -17.10
CA GLN A 142 3.39 -9.67 -16.13
C GLN A 142 2.98 -9.14 -14.75
N LEU A 143 1.89 -8.36 -14.65
CA LEU A 143 1.36 -7.88 -13.38
C LEU A 143 0.43 -8.89 -12.67
N LEU A 144 -0.10 -9.87 -13.39
CA LEU A 144 -1.08 -10.83 -12.86
C LEU A 144 -0.63 -11.58 -11.60
N PRO A 145 0.60 -12.12 -11.51
CA PRO A 145 1.06 -12.79 -10.28
C PRO A 145 1.05 -11.86 -9.05
N PHE A 146 1.25 -10.56 -9.26
CA PHE A 146 1.33 -9.58 -8.19
C PHE A 146 -0.05 -9.16 -7.72
N ILE A 147 -0.94 -8.80 -8.66
CA ILE A 147 -2.30 -8.31 -8.36
C ILE A 147 -3.14 -9.37 -7.63
N GLN A 148 -2.84 -10.66 -7.82
CA GLN A 148 -3.51 -11.76 -7.12
C GLN A 148 -3.16 -11.92 -5.66
N ASN A 149 -2.00 -11.42 -5.24
CA ASN A 149 -1.49 -11.58 -3.89
C ASN A 149 -1.44 -10.26 -3.12
N ALA A 150 -1.55 -9.14 -3.82
CA ALA A 150 -1.42 -7.81 -3.25
C ALA A 150 -2.22 -6.77 -4.04
N THR A 151 -2.61 -5.72 -3.34
CA THR A 151 -2.96 -4.44 -3.97
C THR A 151 -1.68 -3.73 -4.44
N LEU A 152 -1.79 -2.99 -5.54
CA LEU A 152 -0.68 -2.21 -6.10
C LEU A 152 -1.02 -0.73 -6.06
N LEU A 153 -0.04 0.10 -5.71
CA LEU A 153 -0.09 1.54 -5.92
C LEU A 153 0.32 1.82 -7.37
N VAL A 154 -0.54 2.53 -8.10
CA VAL A 154 -0.29 2.98 -9.47
C VAL A 154 -0.39 4.50 -9.58
N SER A 155 0.32 5.07 -10.55
CA SER A 155 0.17 6.48 -10.94
C SER A 155 -0.53 6.55 -12.28
N ILE A 156 -1.47 7.47 -12.43
CA ILE A 156 -2.29 7.65 -13.63
C ILE A 156 -2.30 9.13 -14.02
N ASP A 157 -2.45 9.41 -15.31
CA ASP A 157 -2.74 10.76 -15.79
C ASP A 157 -4.25 11.02 -15.70
N ALA A 158 -4.63 11.79 -14.68
CA ALA A 158 -6.00 12.18 -14.39
C ALA A 158 -6.38 13.56 -14.95
N THR A 159 -5.55 14.15 -15.83
CA THR A 159 -5.74 15.55 -16.28
C THR A 159 -6.76 15.71 -17.41
N SER A 160 -7.21 14.61 -18.02
CA SER A 160 -8.17 14.67 -19.12
C SER A 160 -9.58 15.00 -18.64
N PHE A 161 -10.34 15.76 -19.43
CA PHE A 161 -11.74 16.08 -19.13
C PHE A 161 -12.60 14.82 -18.95
N ASN A 162 -12.37 13.79 -19.76
CA ASN A 162 -13.10 12.52 -19.66
C ASN A 162 -12.87 11.81 -18.31
N PHE A 163 -11.71 12.02 -17.68
CA PHE A 163 -11.44 11.46 -16.36
C PHE A 163 -12.17 12.23 -15.26
N LEU A 164 -12.27 13.55 -15.39
CA LEU A 164 -12.90 14.42 -14.39
C LEU A 164 -14.43 14.25 -14.31
N GLU A 165 -15.07 13.79 -15.39
CA GLU A 165 -16.53 13.64 -15.51
C GLU A 165 -17.01 12.16 -15.53
N TYR A 166 -16.12 11.20 -15.25
CA TYR A 166 -16.45 9.77 -15.20
C TYR A 166 -17.26 9.41 -13.95
#